data_AF-A0A7Y4SZI8-F1
#
_entry.id   AF-A0A7Y4SZI8-F1
#
_cell.length_a   1.000
_cell.length_b   1.000
_cell.length_c   1.000
_cell.angle_alpha   90.00
_cell.angle_beta   90.00
_cell.angle_gamma   90.00
#
_symmetry.space_group_name_H-M   'P 1'
#
loop_
_entity.id
_entity.type
_entity.pdbx_description
1 polymer ?
#
loop_
_entity_poly.entity_id
_entity_poly.type
_entity_poly.pdbx_seq_one_letter_code
_entity_poly.pdbx_strand_id
1 'polypeptide(L)'
;MKNINIISALLFSASLHGQFNVVRLLEQVPPIPETFGTAYVNSKLVTSSETMDDGRIFKRVKSWEPSLDIKKFDDQLEKYNEKIDAKAEQNSFSLHYVPDNSPENKAYLKLMIKTADSLKNIWSVYTKRLLQVCPDFMPLSEEYGCDEIKASGLRLNGYAMEKNKILEGARKELKPLFDLVQRYFNKLYLIEDPMTNNQVLNEIGVPLQILREWYSEVSIVNSHMVETGISLNNAFCMMNEK
;
A
#
# COMPACT_ATOMS: atom_id res chain seq x y z
N MET A 1 50.23 19.97 -2.50
CA MET A 1 49.22 19.76 -3.55
C MET A 1 48.34 18.59 -3.12
N LYS A 2 47.10 18.86 -2.68
CA LYS A 2 46.17 17.82 -2.24
C LYS A 2 45.40 17.30 -3.47
N ASN A 3 45.52 16.00 -3.71
CA ASN A 3 44.78 15.30 -4.75
C ASN A 3 43.29 15.32 -4.44
N ILE A 4 42.53 15.62 -5.48
CA ILE A 4 41.09 15.74 -5.50
C ILE A 4 40.51 14.32 -5.48
N ASN A 5 39.78 13.97 -4.42
CA ASN A 5 38.96 12.77 -4.36
C ASN A 5 37.69 12.98 -5.21
N ILE A 6 37.76 12.63 -6.49
CA ILE A 6 36.57 12.37 -7.34
C ILE A 6 36.55 10.85 -7.60
N ILE A 7 36.13 10.10 -6.61
CA ILE A 7 35.72 8.69 -6.70
C ILE A 7 34.67 8.60 -5.59
N SER A 8 33.35 8.57 -5.82
CA SER A 8 32.64 7.53 -6.54
C SER A 8 31.15 7.94 -6.65
N ALA A 9 30.76 8.67 -7.70
CA ALA A 9 29.34 8.87 -8.04
C ALA A 9 28.86 7.87 -9.11
N LEU A 10 29.65 6.82 -9.38
CA LEU A 10 29.53 5.96 -10.56
C LEU A 10 29.12 4.51 -10.27
N LEU A 11 28.65 4.18 -9.05
CA LEU A 11 28.42 2.79 -8.64
C LEU A 11 27.01 2.45 -8.11
N PHE A 12 25.97 3.21 -8.42
CA PHE A 12 24.59 2.78 -8.15
C PHE A 12 23.59 3.18 -9.25
N SER A 13 23.93 2.94 -10.52
CA SER A 13 22.90 2.66 -11.53
C SER A 13 22.48 1.18 -11.39
N ALA A 14 21.98 0.79 -10.22
CA ALA A 14 21.26 -0.47 -10.11
C ALA A 14 20.09 -0.35 -11.10
N SER A 15 20.15 -1.10 -12.19
CA SER A 15 19.14 -1.03 -13.24
C SER A 15 17.77 -1.29 -12.60
N LEU A 16 16.88 -0.30 -12.68
CA LEU A 16 15.50 -0.40 -12.18
C LEU A 16 14.81 -1.66 -12.73
N HIS A 17 15.23 -2.09 -13.92
CA HIS A 17 14.77 -3.27 -14.65
C HIS A 17 14.80 -4.58 -13.84
N GLY A 18 15.76 -4.74 -12.90
CA GLY A 18 15.85 -5.93 -12.04
C GLY A 18 15.08 -5.83 -10.72
N GLN A 19 14.64 -4.62 -10.34
CA GLN A 19 14.12 -4.34 -8.99
C GLN A 19 12.68 -3.80 -8.99
N PHE A 20 12.12 -3.48 -10.15
CA PHE A 20 10.81 -2.87 -10.28
C PHE A 20 9.83 -3.87 -10.89
N ASN A 21 8.98 -4.46 -10.05
CA ASN A 21 7.96 -5.41 -10.46
C ASN A 21 6.60 -5.09 -9.79
N VAL A 22 5.72 -4.39 -10.50
CA VAL A 22 4.39 -4.00 -9.98
C VAL A 22 3.42 -5.17 -9.90
N VAL A 23 3.64 -6.22 -10.71
CA VAL A 23 2.83 -7.45 -10.66
C VAL A 23 3.09 -8.17 -9.35
N ARG A 24 4.37 -8.30 -8.97
CA ARG A 24 4.76 -8.87 -7.68
C ARG A 24 4.23 -8.05 -6.52
N LEU A 25 4.26 -6.71 -6.61
CA LEU A 25 3.66 -5.86 -5.58
C LEU A 25 2.17 -6.12 -5.45
N LEU A 26 1.42 -6.21 -6.56
CA LEU A 26 -0.01 -6.54 -6.54
C LEU A 26 -0.29 -7.88 -5.84
N GLU A 27 0.55 -8.89 -6.05
CA GLU A 27 0.44 -10.19 -5.38
C GLU A 27 0.73 -10.11 -3.87
N GLN A 28 1.61 -9.19 -3.47
CA GLN A 28 2.05 -8.97 -2.09
C GLN A 28 1.19 -8.00 -1.29
N VAL A 29 0.22 -7.32 -1.91
CA VAL A 29 -0.72 -6.45 -1.19
C VAL A 29 -1.40 -7.28 -0.09
N PRO A 30 -1.28 -6.90 1.19
CA PRO A 30 -1.87 -7.65 2.28
C PRO A 30 -3.41 -7.55 2.23
N PRO A 31 -4.14 -8.62 2.60
CA PRO A 31 -5.58 -8.52 2.80
C PRO A 31 -5.90 -7.72 4.06
N ILE A 32 -7.12 -7.21 4.14
CA ILE A 32 -7.67 -6.68 5.38
C ILE A 32 -7.80 -7.85 6.38
N PRO A 33 -7.42 -7.70 7.66
CA PRO A 33 -7.68 -8.74 8.66
C PRO A 33 -9.16 -9.12 8.71
N GLU A 34 -9.47 -10.41 8.85
CA GLU A 34 -10.86 -10.89 8.87
C GLU A 34 -11.61 -10.50 10.15
N THR A 35 -10.89 -10.31 11.25
CA THR A 35 -11.47 -9.92 12.53
C THR A 35 -10.67 -8.85 13.25
N PHE A 36 -11.36 -8.02 14.05
CA PHE A 36 -10.71 -7.08 14.96
C PHE A 36 -9.76 -7.76 15.96
N GLY A 37 -10.06 -8.98 16.38
CA GLY A 37 -9.19 -9.78 17.24
C GLY A 37 -7.88 -10.16 16.55
N THR A 38 -7.97 -10.61 15.29
CA THR A 38 -6.79 -10.90 14.46
C THR A 38 -5.94 -9.65 14.24
N ALA A 39 -6.56 -8.52 13.92
CA ALA A 39 -5.86 -7.25 13.74
C ALA A 39 -5.13 -6.83 15.02
N TYR A 40 -5.82 -6.87 16.16
CA TYR A 40 -5.27 -6.50 17.47
C TYR A 40 -4.06 -7.37 17.84
N VAL A 41 -4.18 -8.70 17.72
CA VAL A 41 -3.09 -9.64 18.07
C VAL A 41 -1.88 -9.51 17.15
N ASN A 42 -2.10 -9.25 15.86
CA ASN A 42 -1.02 -9.10 14.89
C ASN A 42 -0.34 -7.73 14.91
N SER A 43 -0.96 -6.75 15.58
CA SER A 43 -0.37 -5.43 15.77
C SER A 43 0.70 -5.44 16.86
N LYS A 44 1.68 -4.55 16.75
CA LYS A 44 2.68 -4.37 17.80
C LYS A 44 2.15 -3.35 18.79
N LEU A 45 1.70 -3.81 19.96
CA LEU A 45 1.12 -2.97 21.01
C LEU A 45 2.20 -2.43 21.96
N VAL A 46 2.16 -1.12 22.21
CA VAL A 46 2.95 -0.47 23.27
C VAL A 46 2.05 -0.30 24.49
N THR A 47 2.43 -0.89 25.61
CA THR A 47 1.61 -0.92 26.83
C THR A 47 2.30 -0.29 28.03
N SER A 48 1.49 0.27 28.93
CA SER A 48 1.93 0.72 30.26
C SER A 48 1.21 -0.08 31.33
N SER A 49 1.93 -0.41 32.41
CA SER A 49 1.33 -1.11 33.55
C SER A 49 0.59 -0.13 34.46
N GLU A 50 -0.59 -0.53 34.90
CA GLU A 50 -1.46 0.19 35.84
C GLU A 50 -1.88 -0.79 36.93
N THR A 51 -1.76 -0.40 38.21
CA THR A 51 -2.21 -1.24 39.33
C THR A 51 -3.66 -0.91 39.62
N MET A 52 -4.52 -1.90 39.49
CA MET A 52 -5.95 -1.81 39.79
C MET A 52 -6.18 -1.78 41.31
N ASP A 53 -7.37 -1.32 41.73
CA ASP A 53 -7.76 -1.24 43.14
C ASP A 53 -7.73 -2.59 43.88
N ASP A 54 -7.84 -3.70 43.15
CA ASP A 54 -7.76 -5.07 43.66
C ASP A 54 -6.33 -5.66 43.68
N GLY A 55 -5.33 -4.83 43.38
CA GLY A 55 -3.92 -5.20 43.35
C GLY A 55 -3.46 -5.91 42.07
N ARG A 56 -4.35 -6.15 41.09
CA ARG A 56 -3.96 -6.72 39.79
C ARG A 56 -3.22 -5.70 38.94
N ILE A 57 -2.22 -6.16 38.18
CA ILE A 57 -1.52 -5.32 37.19
C ILE A 57 -2.25 -5.45 35.85
N PHE A 58 -2.80 -4.34 35.38
CA PHE A 58 -3.40 -4.21 34.06
C PHE A 58 -2.42 -3.58 33.07
N LYS A 59 -2.41 -4.07 31.83
CA LYS A 59 -1.61 -3.49 30.74
C LYS A 59 -2.51 -2.66 29.84
N ARG A 60 -2.51 -1.34 30.04
CA ARG A 60 -3.22 -0.40 29.17
C ARG A 60 -2.43 -0.16 27.89
N VAL A 61 -3.09 -0.27 26.74
CA VAL A 61 -2.47 0.08 25.46
C VAL A 61 -2.37 1.60 25.33
N LYS A 62 -1.18 2.09 24.97
CA LYS A 62 -0.89 3.53 24.78
C LYS A 62 -0.73 3.92 23.32
N SER A 63 -0.15 3.01 22.53
CA SER A 63 -0.04 3.16 21.08
C SER A 63 0.13 1.78 20.45
N TRP A 64 0.06 1.73 19.12
CA TRP A 64 0.25 0.52 18.36
C TRP A 64 0.95 0.83 17.04
N GLU A 65 1.60 -0.18 16.46
CA GLU A 65 2.08 -0.15 15.07
C GLU A 65 1.35 -1.25 14.27
N PRO A 66 1.10 -1.03 12.96
CA PRO A 66 0.45 -2.04 12.12
C PRO A 66 1.25 -3.34 12.06
N SER A 67 0.58 -4.40 11.62
CA SER A 67 1.23 -5.70 11.45
C SER A 67 2.42 -5.60 10.50
N LEU A 68 3.39 -6.50 10.69
CA LEU A 68 4.64 -6.49 9.93
C LEU A 68 4.41 -6.51 8.42
N ASP A 69 3.38 -7.22 7.95
CA ASP A 69 3.09 -7.34 6.51
C ASP A 69 2.52 -6.05 5.93
N ILE A 70 1.64 -5.36 6.66
CA ILE A 70 1.11 -4.03 6.29
C ILE A 70 2.27 -3.03 6.23
N LYS A 71 3.12 -3.00 7.26
CA LYS A 71 4.28 -2.10 7.31
C LYS A 71 5.29 -2.38 6.20
N LYS A 72 5.63 -3.65 5.96
CA LYS A 72 6.56 -4.04 4.87
C LYS A 72 6.04 -3.65 3.50
N PHE A 73 4.73 -3.73 3.28
CA PHE A 73 4.13 -3.34 2.02
C PHE A 73 4.24 -1.82 1.78
N ASP A 74 4.00 -1.02 2.82
CA ASP A 74 4.20 0.43 2.78
C ASP A 74 5.65 0.80 2.45
N ASP A 75 6.60 0.22 3.18
CA ASP A 75 8.05 0.40 2.95
C ASP A 75 8.46 0.03 1.51
N GLN A 76 7.80 -0.96 0.90
CA GLN A 76 8.04 -1.35 -0.49
C GLN A 76 7.49 -0.33 -1.48
N LEU A 77 6.28 0.20 -1.24
CA LEU A 77 5.70 1.25 -2.06
C LEU A 77 6.53 2.52 -2.01
N GLU A 78 6.98 2.96 -0.84
CA GLU A 78 7.86 4.13 -0.71
C GLU A 78 9.15 3.95 -1.50
N LYS A 79 9.84 2.82 -1.34
CA LYS A 79 11.07 2.52 -2.10
C LYS A 79 10.88 2.52 -3.61
N TYR A 80 9.69 2.14 -4.10
CA TYR A 80 9.40 2.17 -5.54
C TYR A 80 9.19 3.61 -6.03
N ASN A 81 8.51 4.46 -5.25
CA ASN A 81 8.33 5.86 -5.59
C ASN A 81 9.64 6.64 -5.56
N GLU A 82 10.47 6.45 -4.52
CA GLU A 82 11.80 7.05 -4.42
C GLU A 82 12.68 6.72 -5.64
N LYS A 83 12.61 5.48 -6.14
CA LYS A 83 13.34 5.06 -7.34
C LYS A 83 12.84 5.72 -8.61
N ILE A 84 11.52 5.92 -8.73
CA ILE A 84 10.94 6.64 -9.87
C ILE A 84 11.39 8.10 -9.83
N ASP A 85 11.27 8.74 -8.68
CA ASP A 85 11.63 10.16 -8.50
C ASP A 85 13.12 10.39 -8.78
N ALA A 86 14.00 9.57 -8.20
CA ALA A 86 15.44 9.63 -8.45
C ALA A 86 15.78 9.45 -9.93
N LYS A 87 15.05 8.58 -10.65
CA LYS A 87 15.28 8.38 -12.08
C LYS A 87 14.74 9.54 -12.92
N ALA A 88 13.57 10.06 -12.58
CA ALA A 88 13.00 11.23 -13.26
C ALA A 88 13.89 12.47 -13.09
N GLU A 89 14.50 12.62 -11.91
CA GLU A 89 15.51 13.64 -11.63
C GLU A 89 16.75 13.45 -12.53
N GLN A 90 17.30 12.23 -12.59
CA GLN A 90 18.43 11.92 -13.48
C GLN A 90 18.16 12.25 -14.96
N ASN A 91 16.95 11.93 -15.45
CA ASN A 91 16.55 12.25 -16.81
C ASN A 91 16.48 13.77 -17.04
N SER A 92 16.05 14.53 -16.04
CA SER A 92 15.90 15.99 -16.11
C SER A 92 17.24 16.73 -16.21
N PHE A 93 18.33 16.12 -15.74
CA PHE A 93 19.69 16.66 -15.82
C PHE A 93 20.54 16.03 -16.92
N SER A 94 19.94 15.25 -17.83
CA SER A 94 20.70 14.63 -18.92
C SER A 94 21.22 15.69 -19.91
N LEU A 95 22.54 15.82 -19.98
CA LEU A 95 23.24 16.71 -20.93
C LEU A 95 23.30 16.14 -22.35
N HIS A 96 22.93 14.86 -22.54
CA HIS A 96 22.91 14.18 -23.82
C HIS A 96 21.49 13.78 -24.16
N TYR A 97 20.88 14.54 -25.07
CA TYR A 97 19.56 14.26 -25.61
C TYR A 97 19.70 13.64 -27.01
N VAL A 98 19.37 12.35 -27.11
CA VAL A 98 19.22 11.66 -28.39
C VAL A 98 17.76 11.21 -28.49
N PRO A 99 16.91 11.87 -29.30
CA PRO A 99 15.50 11.53 -29.38
C PRO A 99 15.31 10.13 -29.98
N ASP A 100 14.46 9.31 -29.36
CA ASP A 100 14.06 8.06 -29.96
C ASP A 100 12.96 8.29 -31.00
N ASN A 101 13.27 7.96 -32.26
CA ASN A 101 12.35 8.08 -33.37
C ASN A 101 11.80 6.74 -33.87
N SER A 102 12.10 5.64 -33.17
CA SER A 102 11.58 4.31 -33.50
C SER A 102 10.04 4.30 -33.54
N PRO A 103 9.43 3.99 -34.71
CA PRO A 103 7.97 3.84 -34.80
C PRO A 103 7.44 2.74 -33.88
N GLU A 104 8.24 1.71 -33.66
CA GLU A 104 7.92 0.57 -32.80
C GLU A 104 7.82 1.01 -31.32
N ASN A 105 8.81 1.75 -30.82
CA ASN A 105 8.82 2.24 -29.43
C ASN A 105 7.69 3.24 -29.18
N LYS A 106 7.43 4.13 -30.14
CA LYS A 106 6.26 5.04 -30.10
C LYS A 106 4.94 4.26 -30.04
N ALA A 107 4.82 3.15 -30.76
CA ALA A 107 3.64 2.28 -30.70
C ALA A 107 3.49 1.60 -29.32
N TYR A 108 4.58 1.10 -28.74
CA TYR A 108 4.53 0.52 -27.39
C TYR A 108 4.19 1.54 -26.31
N LEU A 109 4.75 2.75 -26.39
CA LEU A 109 4.41 3.82 -25.46
C LEU A 109 2.91 4.14 -25.53
N LYS A 110 2.34 4.25 -26.74
CA LYS A 110 0.90 4.45 -26.92
C LYS A 110 0.07 3.31 -26.32
N LEU A 111 0.53 2.06 -26.44
CA LEU A 111 -0.12 0.90 -25.83
C LEU A 111 -0.01 0.94 -24.30
N MET A 112 1.13 1.35 -23.75
CA MET A 112 1.33 1.51 -22.31
C MET A 112 0.38 2.55 -21.73
N ILE A 113 0.30 3.74 -22.33
CA ILE A 113 -0.63 4.82 -21.93
C ILE A 113 -2.08 4.31 -21.93
N LYS A 114 -2.52 3.67 -23.03
CA LYS A 114 -3.88 3.12 -23.12
C LYS A 114 -4.16 2.07 -22.04
N THR A 115 -3.17 1.26 -21.70
CA THR A 115 -3.29 0.21 -20.68
C THR A 115 -3.35 0.84 -19.29
N ALA A 116 -2.54 1.86 -19.01
CA ALA A 116 -2.57 2.62 -17.76
C ALA A 116 -3.91 3.37 -17.57
N ASP A 117 -4.46 3.97 -18.61
CA ASP A 117 -5.80 4.58 -18.56
C ASP A 117 -6.89 3.54 -18.28
N SER A 118 -6.77 2.34 -18.87
CA SER A 118 -7.70 1.24 -18.61
C SER A 118 -7.63 0.78 -17.14
N LEU A 119 -6.42 0.70 -16.56
CA LEU A 119 -6.21 0.42 -15.14
C LEU A 119 -6.92 1.45 -14.24
N LYS A 120 -6.74 2.75 -14.51
CA LYS A 120 -7.41 3.82 -13.75
C LYS A 120 -8.93 3.69 -13.81
N ASN A 121 -9.46 3.46 -15.01
CA ASN A 121 -10.90 3.36 -15.22
C ASN A 121 -11.50 2.17 -14.46
N ILE A 122 -10.88 0.99 -14.54
CA ILE A 122 -11.32 -0.19 -13.80
C ILE A 122 -11.21 0.06 -12.29
N TRP A 123 -10.06 0.53 -11.82
CA TRP A 123 -9.85 0.80 -10.40
C TRP A 123 -10.86 1.80 -9.84
N SER A 124 -11.19 2.86 -10.60
CA SER A 124 -12.19 3.85 -10.17
C SER A 124 -13.56 3.25 -9.85
N VAL A 125 -13.96 2.17 -10.54
CA VAL A 125 -15.20 1.43 -10.26
C VAL A 125 -15.08 0.67 -8.94
N TYR A 126 -13.94 0.03 -8.69
CA TYR A 126 -13.66 -0.66 -7.44
C TYR A 126 -13.56 0.29 -6.26
N THR A 127 -12.86 1.42 -6.39
CA THR A 127 -12.77 2.46 -5.35
C THR A 127 -14.16 2.95 -4.94
N LYS A 128 -15.05 3.24 -5.91
CA LYS A 128 -16.43 3.62 -5.61
C LYS A 128 -17.19 2.55 -4.82
N ARG A 129 -17.00 1.27 -5.17
CA ARG A 129 -17.62 0.15 -4.44
C ARG A 129 -17.05 0.02 -3.03
N LEU A 130 -15.74 0.19 -2.85
CA LEU A 130 -15.08 0.15 -1.53
C LEU A 130 -15.58 1.26 -0.61
N LEU A 131 -15.77 2.48 -1.14
CA LEU A 131 -16.28 3.63 -0.39
C LEU A 131 -17.76 3.47 0.03
N GLN A 132 -18.53 2.66 -0.70
CA GLN A 132 -19.91 2.33 -0.32
C GLN A 132 -19.98 1.34 0.86
N VAL A 133 -18.89 0.61 1.14
CA VAL A 133 -18.83 -0.30 2.29
C VAL A 133 -18.49 0.52 3.54
N CYS A 134 -19.54 0.99 4.20
CA CYS A 134 -19.53 1.71 5.47
C CYS A 134 -18.58 2.93 5.51
N PRO A 135 -18.95 4.04 4.84
CA PRO A 135 -18.10 5.23 4.74
C PRO A 135 -17.80 5.92 6.08
N ASP A 136 -18.69 5.78 7.07
CA ASP A 136 -18.67 6.56 8.31
C ASP A 136 -18.38 5.69 9.56
N PHE A 137 -17.74 4.53 9.38
CA PHE A 137 -17.42 3.69 10.55
C PHE A 137 -16.37 4.37 11.43
N MET A 138 -16.68 4.50 12.71
CA MET A 138 -15.74 4.91 13.75
C MET A 138 -15.76 3.88 14.89
N PRO A 139 -14.60 3.46 15.42
CA PRO A 139 -14.52 2.62 16.61
C PRO A 139 -15.18 3.31 17.81
N LEU A 140 -15.84 2.52 18.65
CA LEU A 140 -16.36 3.01 19.93
C LEU A 140 -15.23 3.00 20.96
N SER A 141 -15.15 4.04 21.81
CA SER A 141 -14.21 4.11 22.92
C SER A 141 -14.61 3.19 24.07
N GLU A 142 -13.75 3.08 25.08
CA GLU A 142 -14.01 2.35 26.33
C GLU A 142 -15.15 2.95 27.19
N GLU A 143 -15.67 4.13 26.84
CA GLU A 143 -16.83 4.74 27.52
C GLU A 143 -18.15 4.02 27.22
N TYR A 144 -18.18 3.25 26.12
CA TYR A 144 -19.31 2.43 25.72
C TYR A 144 -19.30 1.07 26.41
N GLY A 145 -20.48 0.43 26.53
CA GLY A 145 -20.57 -0.90 27.13
C GLY A 145 -19.88 -1.97 26.31
N CYS A 146 -19.33 -3.01 26.97
CA CYS A 146 -18.64 -4.11 26.30
C CYS A 146 -19.45 -4.78 25.18
N ASP A 147 -20.76 -4.94 25.38
CA ASP A 147 -21.65 -5.51 24.37
C ASP A 147 -21.78 -4.61 23.13
N GLU A 148 -21.79 -3.29 23.32
CA GLU A 148 -21.88 -2.30 22.23
C GLU A 148 -20.59 -2.26 21.43
N ILE A 149 -19.44 -2.22 22.10
CA ILE A 149 -18.12 -2.25 21.45
C ILE A 149 -17.97 -3.57 20.66
N LYS A 150 -18.35 -4.71 21.27
CA LYS A 150 -18.29 -6.02 20.61
C LYS A 150 -19.23 -6.10 19.41
N ALA A 151 -20.46 -5.61 19.53
CA ALA A 151 -21.40 -5.56 18.41
C ALA A 151 -20.88 -4.68 17.27
N SER A 152 -20.26 -3.54 17.59
CA SER A 152 -19.62 -2.68 16.59
C SER A 152 -18.45 -3.38 15.89
N GLY A 153 -17.60 -4.07 16.64
CA GLY A 153 -16.51 -4.88 16.10
C GLY A 153 -17.00 -6.00 15.18
N LEU A 154 -18.10 -6.68 15.51
CA LEU A 154 -18.69 -7.70 14.63
C LEU A 154 -19.20 -7.11 13.30
N ARG A 155 -19.76 -5.90 13.30
CA ARG A 155 -20.10 -5.19 12.06
C ARG A 155 -18.85 -4.88 11.23
N LEU A 156 -17.77 -4.43 11.89
CA LEU A 156 -16.49 -4.14 11.25
C LEU A 156 -15.88 -5.37 10.58
N ASN A 157 -15.96 -6.55 11.22
CA ASN A 157 -15.55 -7.83 10.61
C ASN A 157 -16.32 -8.08 9.30
N GLY A 158 -17.65 -7.87 9.31
CA GLY A 158 -18.48 -7.98 8.12
C GLY A 158 -18.06 -7.02 7.00
N TYR A 159 -17.72 -5.77 7.34
CA TYR A 159 -17.23 -4.80 6.37
C TYR A 159 -15.88 -5.18 5.76
N ALA A 160 -14.95 -5.69 6.58
CA ALA A 160 -13.67 -6.18 6.10
C ALA A 160 -13.82 -7.37 5.16
N MET A 161 -14.72 -8.31 5.46
CA MET A 161 -15.02 -9.43 4.56
C MET A 161 -15.54 -8.96 3.20
N GLU A 162 -16.49 -8.01 3.19
CA GLU A 162 -17.05 -7.48 1.95
C GLU A 162 -15.99 -6.68 1.15
N LYS A 163 -15.19 -5.84 1.81
CA LYS A 163 -14.07 -5.14 1.17
C LYS A 163 -13.04 -6.12 0.61
N ASN A 164 -12.63 -7.16 1.34
CA ASN A 164 -11.72 -8.19 0.84
C ASN A 164 -12.26 -8.91 -0.41
N LYS A 165 -13.57 -9.19 -0.45
CA LYS A 165 -14.21 -9.78 -1.65
C LYS A 165 -14.15 -8.84 -2.86
N ILE A 166 -14.37 -7.55 -2.65
CA ILE A 166 -14.25 -6.52 -3.70
C ILE A 166 -12.78 -6.44 -4.19
N LEU A 167 -11.83 -6.38 -3.27
CA LEU A 167 -10.40 -6.31 -3.54
C LEU A 167 -9.88 -7.54 -4.27
N GLU A 168 -10.33 -8.75 -3.90
CA GLU A 168 -9.97 -9.98 -4.63
C GLU A 168 -10.53 -9.98 -6.06
N GLY A 169 -11.72 -9.42 -6.27
CA GLY A 169 -12.26 -9.16 -7.61
C GLY A 169 -11.36 -8.22 -8.41
N ALA A 170 -10.97 -7.10 -7.80
CA ALA A 170 -10.07 -6.12 -8.40
C ALA A 170 -8.72 -6.75 -8.78
N ARG A 171 -8.16 -7.59 -7.90
CA ARG A 171 -6.88 -8.31 -8.16
C ARG A 171 -6.94 -9.09 -9.46
N LYS A 172 -8.00 -9.87 -9.66
CA LYS A 172 -8.17 -10.72 -10.84
C LYS A 172 -8.32 -9.92 -12.12
N GLU A 173 -9.07 -8.83 -12.06
CA GLU A 173 -9.36 -8.00 -13.23
C GLU A 173 -8.16 -7.10 -13.62
N LEU A 174 -7.43 -6.58 -12.64
CA LEU A 174 -6.30 -5.67 -12.87
C LEU A 174 -5.01 -6.40 -13.24
N LYS A 175 -4.80 -7.64 -12.76
CA LYS A 175 -3.53 -8.38 -12.95
C LYS A 175 -3.06 -8.46 -14.41
N PRO A 176 -3.89 -8.81 -15.41
CA PRO A 176 -3.45 -8.86 -16.81
C PRO A 176 -2.98 -7.50 -17.34
N LEU A 177 -3.55 -6.40 -16.84
CA LEU A 177 -3.18 -5.05 -17.24
C LEU A 177 -1.91 -4.59 -16.53
N PHE A 178 -1.72 -4.94 -15.25
CA PHE A 178 -0.44 -4.78 -14.54
C PHE A 178 0.69 -5.50 -15.29
N ASP A 179 0.45 -6.74 -15.74
CA ASP A 179 1.41 -7.51 -16.53
C ASP A 179 1.78 -6.80 -17.84
N LEU A 180 0.79 -6.26 -18.56
CA LEU A 180 1.01 -5.55 -19.81
C LEU A 180 1.80 -4.25 -19.60
N VAL A 181 1.43 -3.44 -18.62
CA VAL A 181 2.17 -2.21 -18.27
C VAL A 181 3.61 -2.56 -17.90
N GLN A 182 3.84 -3.59 -17.07
CA GLN A 182 5.18 -4.03 -16.70
C GLN A 182 6.01 -4.48 -17.91
N ARG A 183 5.41 -5.21 -18.86
CA ARG A 183 6.10 -5.65 -20.09
C ARG A 183 6.51 -4.46 -20.95
N TYR A 184 5.63 -3.50 -21.16
CA TYR A 184 5.94 -2.30 -21.93
C TYR A 184 6.97 -1.43 -21.21
N PHE A 185 6.86 -1.26 -19.89
CA PHE A 185 7.84 -0.58 -19.07
C PHE A 185 9.23 -1.20 -19.24
N ASN A 186 9.36 -2.52 -19.09
CA ASN A 186 10.64 -3.20 -19.25
C ASN A 186 11.24 -2.92 -20.64
N LYS A 187 10.44 -2.99 -21.71
CA LYS A 187 10.93 -2.70 -23.06
C LYS A 187 11.37 -1.25 -23.24
N LEU A 188 10.56 -0.30 -22.79
CA LEU A 188 10.74 1.12 -23.08
C LEU A 188 11.75 1.81 -22.16
N TYR A 189 11.88 1.35 -20.92
CA TYR A 189 12.78 1.93 -19.92
C TYR A 189 14.28 1.79 -20.27
N LEU A 190 14.61 0.90 -21.22
CA LEU A 190 15.97 0.72 -21.71
C LEU A 190 16.38 1.77 -22.75
N ILE A 191 15.45 2.60 -23.21
CA ILE A 191 15.70 3.63 -24.24
C ILE A 191 16.42 4.81 -23.58
N GLU A 192 17.53 5.28 -24.16
CA GLU A 192 18.30 6.42 -23.63
C GLU A 192 17.73 7.78 -24.07
N ASP A 193 16.41 7.90 -24.12
CA ASP A 193 15.70 9.15 -24.40
C ASP A 193 15.05 9.66 -23.10
N PRO A 194 15.56 10.77 -22.51
CA PRO A 194 15.02 11.34 -21.28
C PRO A 194 13.53 11.67 -21.32
N MET A 195 13.02 12.16 -22.47
CA MET A 195 11.59 12.50 -22.60
C MET A 195 10.73 11.25 -22.61
N THR A 196 11.08 10.28 -23.44
CA THR A 196 10.38 8.99 -23.51
C THR A 196 10.45 8.26 -22.17
N ASN A 197 11.60 8.25 -21.50
CA ASN A 197 11.74 7.63 -20.18
C ASN A 197 10.86 8.29 -19.12
N ASN A 198 10.78 9.62 -19.07
CA ASN A 198 9.89 10.29 -18.11
C ASN A 198 8.42 9.97 -18.36
N GLN A 199 8.01 9.82 -19.62
CA GLN A 199 6.66 9.35 -19.95
C GLN A 199 6.44 7.90 -19.48
N VAL A 200 7.40 7.01 -19.73
CA VAL A 200 7.35 5.61 -19.25
C VAL A 200 7.28 5.54 -17.72
N LEU A 201 8.03 6.39 -17.02
CA LEU A 201 8.00 6.52 -15.56
C LEU A 201 6.64 7.05 -15.04
N ASN A 202 6.03 7.99 -15.76
CA ASN A 202 4.69 8.48 -15.43
C ASN A 202 3.64 7.36 -15.56
N GLU A 203 3.70 6.59 -16.65
CA GLU A 203 2.72 5.52 -16.88
C GLU A 203 2.88 4.33 -15.92
N ILE A 204 4.11 4.02 -15.46
CA ILE A 204 4.31 3.00 -14.42
C ILE A 204 3.90 3.48 -13.02
N GLY A 205 3.84 4.79 -12.81
CA GLY A 205 3.29 5.41 -11.58
C GLY A 205 1.81 5.10 -11.39
N VAL A 206 1.07 4.77 -12.45
CA VAL A 206 -0.37 4.46 -12.38
C VAL A 206 -0.65 3.17 -11.59
N PRO A 207 -0.05 2.02 -11.91
CA PRO A 207 -0.09 0.84 -11.04
C PRO A 207 0.27 1.13 -9.57
N LEU A 208 1.30 1.94 -9.31
CA LEU A 208 1.71 2.27 -7.94
C LEU A 208 0.67 3.10 -7.20
N GLN A 209 0.05 4.07 -7.87
CA GLN A 209 -1.03 4.86 -7.30
C GLN A 209 -2.21 3.97 -6.89
N ILE A 210 -2.60 3.02 -7.75
CA ILE A 210 -3.63 2.02 -7.43
C ILE A 210 -3.27 1.22 -6.18
N LEU A 211 -2.03 0.72 -6.10
CA LEU A 211 -1.55 -0.06 -4.96
C LEU A 211 -1.50 0.79 -3.67
N ARG A 212 -1.18 2.08 -3.78
CA ARG A 212 -1.19 3.04 -2.66
C ARG A 212 -2.60 3.31 -2.15
N GLU A 213 -3.57 3.49 -3.04
CA GLU A 213 -4.98 3.64 -2.66
C GLU A 213 -5.52 2.35 -2.01
N TRP A 214 -5.15 1.19 -2.55
CA TRP A 214 -5.47 -0.10 -1.94
C TRP A 214 -4.87 -0.23 -0.53
N TYR A 215 -3.58 0.10 -0.37
CA TYR A 215 -2.93 0.12 0.94
C TYR A 215 -3.65 1.04 1.93
N SER A 216 -4.06 2.23 1.48
CA SER A 216 -4.82 3.16 2.32
C SER A 216 -6.11 2.52 2.86
N GLU A 217 -6.86 1.81 2.02
CA GLU A 217 -8.06 1.09 2.45
C GLU A 217 -7.74 0.01 3.50
N VAL A 218 -6.67 -0.76 3.28
CA VAL A 218 -6.22 -1.79 4.23
C VAL A 218 -5.82 -1.17 5.56
N SER A 219 -5.05 -0.08 5.52
CA SER A 219 -4.54 0.61 6.69
C SER A 219 -5.66 1.23 7.52
N ILE A 220 -6.63 1.90 6.89
CA ILE A 220 -7.79 2.50 7.56
C ILE A 220 -8.61 1.43 8.29
N VAL A 221 -8.99 0.35 7.60
CA VAL A 221 -9.82 -0.69 8.22
C VAL A 221 -9.05 -1.42 9.32
N ASN A 222 -7.75 -1.68 9.11
CA ASN A 222 -6.89 -2.23 10.16
C ASN A 222 -6.81 -1.31 11.38
N SER A 223 -6.70 0.01 11.20
CA SER A 223 -6.71 1.00 12.29
C SER A 223 -7.98 0.87 13.11
N HIS A 224 -9.13 0.92 12.46
CA HIS A 224 -10.42 0.80 13.13
C HIS A 224 -10.57 -0.52 13.90
N MET A 225 -10.03 -1.60 13.33
CA MET A 225 -10.04 -2.92 13.94
C MET A 225 -9.16 -3.00 15.19
N VAL A 226 -7.93 -2.50 15.10
CA VAL A 226 -7.01 -2.47 16.25
C VAL A 226 -7.57 -1.58 17.34
N GLU A 227 -8.08 -0.40 17.00
CA GLU A 227 -8.71 0.53 17.95
C GLU A 227 -9.92 -0.09 18.65
N THR A 228 -10.77 -0.82 17.92
CA THR A 228 -11.87 -1.58 18.55
C THR A 228 -11.36 -2.62 19.54
N GLY A 229 -10.28 -3.34 19.20
CA GLY A 229 -9.63 -4.28 20.11
C GLY A 229 -9.03 -3.61 21.35
N ILE A 230 -8.45 -2.41 21.18
CA ILE A 230 -7.94 -1.58 22.28
C ILE A 230 -9.08 -1.16 23.21
N SER A 231 -10.21 -0.69 22.66
CA SER A 231 -11.38 -0.31 23.47
C SER A 231 -11.90 -1.48 24.30
N LEU A 232 -12.00 -2.68 23.72
CA LEU A 232 -12.40 -3.89 24.47
C LEU A 232 -11.41 -4.24 25.59
N ASN A 233 -10.10 -4.13 25.32
CA ASN A 233 -9.07 -4.37 26.33
C ASN A 233 -9.17 -3.33 27.47
N ASN A 234 -9.28 -2.04 27.11
CA ASN A 234 -9.28 -0.92 28.06
C ASN A 234 -10.58 -0.83 28.87
N ALA A 235 -11.70 -1.31 28.33
CA ALA A 235 -12.98 -1.44 29.03
C ALA A 235 -13.06 -2.70 29.93
N PHE A 236 -11.96 -3.48 30.04
CA PHE A 236 -11.92 -4.72 30.82
C PHE A 236 -12.98 -5.74 30.40
N CYS A 237 -13.30 -5.78 29.11
CA CYS A 237 -14.29 -6.71 28.59
C CYS A 237 -13.76 -8.14 28.68
N MET A 238 -14.18 -8.86 29.73
CA MET A 238 -13.88 -10.28 29.86
C MET A 238 -14.59 -11.02 28.72
N MET A 239 -13.89 -11.93 28.04
CA MET A 239 -14.59 -12.95 27.27
C MET A 239 -15.37 -13.78 28.28
N ASN A 240 -16.67 -13.55 28.39
CA ASN A 240 -17.54 -14.48 29.10
C ASN A 240 -17.42 -15.82 28.37
N GLU A 241 -16.64 -16.75 28.92
CA GLU A 241 -16.70 -18.16 28.59
C GLU A 241 -18.14 -18.62 28.84
N LYS A 242 -18.87 -18.88 27.76
CA LYS A 242 -20.07 -19.70 27.77
C LYS A 242 -19.89 -20.80 26.74
#